data_AF-A0AAN4VWM6-F1
#
_entry.id   AF-A0AAN4VWM6-F1
#
_cell.length_a   1.000
_cell.length_b   1.000
_cell.length_c   1.000
_cell.angle_alpha   90.00
_cell.angle_beta   90.00
_cell.angle_gamma   90.00
#
_symmetry.space_group_name_H-M   'P 1'
#
loop_
_entity.id
_entity.type
_entity.pdbx_description
1 polymer ?
#
loop_
_entity_poly.entity_id
_entity_poly.type
_entity_poly.pdbx_seq_one_letter_code
_entity_poly.pdbx_strand_id
1 'polypeptide(L)'
;MKNFIKNFLKGFQPEYSVVVKMYHVIPGQPVKVMGNKEKFGKGEKDAASAYFKQVLQTTGENKFMPVEVQLVKGKKVIRAKSFGPVQEIKTMKLAA
;
A
#
# COMPACT_ATOMS: atom_id res chain seq x y z
N MET A 1 -24.97 14.40 23.16
CA MET A 1 -23.75 15.25 23.03
C MET A 1 -22.45 14.49 22.76
N LYS A 2 -22.13 13.39 23.49
CA LYS A 2 -20.86 12.64 23.32
C LYS A 2 -20.57 12.15 21.87
N ASN A 3 -21.61 11.81 21.12
CA ASN A 3 -21.49 11.32 19.73
C ASN A 3 -21.21 12.44 18.73
N PHE A 4 -21.64 13.67 19.01
CA PHE A 4 -21.39 14.82 18.14
C PHE A 4 -19.91 15.22 18.16
N ILE A 5 -19.31 15.24 19.37
CA ILE A 5 -17.88 15.52 19.55
C ILE A 5 -17.03 14.45 18.86
N LYS A 6 -17.40 13.16 18.99
CA LYS A 6 -16.70 12.07 18.30
C LYS A 6 -16.79 12.18 16.77
N ASN A 7 -17.95 12.53 16.21
CA ASN A 7 -18.11 12.70 14.77
C ASN A 7 -17.36 13.92 14.24
N PHE A 8 -17.29 15.01 15.00
CA PHE A 8 -16.52 16.19 14.65
C PHE A 8 -15.01 15.91 14.66
N LEU A 9 -14.52 15.22 15.70
CA LEU A 9 -13.11 14.80 15.79
C LEU A 9 -12.71 13.81 14.69
N LYS A 10 -13.63 12.95 14.23
CA LYS A 10 -13.43 12.08 13.06
C LYS A 10 -13.11 12.86 11.78
N GLY A 11 -13.62 14.08 11.63
CA GLY A 11 -13.35 14.94 10.47
C GLY A 11 -11.87 15.32 10.32
N PHE A 12 -11.16 15.44 11.44
CA PHE A 12 -9.73 15.79 11.52
C PHE A 12 -8.81 14.56 11.58
N GLN A 13 -9.39 13.36 11.71
CA GLN A 13 -8.59 12.16 11.72
C GLN A 13 -8.02 11.89 10.32
N PRO A 14 -6.78 11.39 10.26
CA PRO A 14 -6.14 11.08 8.99
C PRO A 14 -6.83 9.88 8.34
N GLU A 15 -6.91 9.95 7.02
CA GLU A 15 -7.29 8.81 6.17
C GLU A 15 -6.14 7.83 6.09
N TYR A 16 -6.46 6.55 5.93
CA TYR A 16 -5.46 5.51 5.72
C TYR A 16 -5.70 4.87 4.35
N SER A 17 -4.64 4.43 3.70
CA SER A 17 -4.76 3.64 2.47
C SER A 17 -3.66 2.62 2.40
N VAL A 18 -3.96 1.47 1.78
CA VAL A 18 -2.99 0.43 1.49
C VAL A 18 -2.80 0.41 -0.02
N VAL A 19 -1.55 0.62 -0.44
CA VAL A 19 -1.16 0.61 -1.84
C VAL A 19 -0.33 -0.62 -2.10
N VAL A 20 -0.77 -1.45 -3.05
CA VAL A 20 -0.06 -2.63 -3.51
C VAL A 20 0.47 -2.31 -4.92
N LYS A 21 1.78 -2.35 -5.09
CA LYS A 21 2.44 -2.17 -6.39
C LYS A 21 3.09 -3.46 -6.80
N MET A 22 2.66 -4.02 -7.91
CA MET A 22 3.26 -5.21 -8.51
C MET A 22 4.11 -4.76 -9.70
N TYR A 23 5.33 -5.27 -9.78
CA TYR A 23 6.26 -4.95 -10.86
C TYR A 23 6.36 -6.14 -11.79
N HIS A 24 5.90 -5.97 -13.02
CA HIS A 24 6.02 -6.97 -14.07
C HIS A 24 7.23 -6.63 -14.94
N VAL A 25 8.26 -7.47 -14.85
CA VAL A 25 9.52 -7.32 -15.58
C VAL A 25 9.53 -8.33 -16.72
N ILE A 26 9.47 -7.85 -17.95
CA ILE A 26 9.61 -8.64 -19.16
C ILE A 26 10.91 -8.19 -19.84
N PRO A 27 11.89 -9.08 -20.09
CA PRO A 27 13.12 -8.73 -20.79
C PRO A 27 12.83 -8.07 -22.15
N GLY A 28 13.51 -6.96 -22.43
CA GLY A 28 13.34 -6.21 -23.68
C GLY A 28 12.12 -5.29 -23.74
N GLN A 29 11.27 -5.28 -22.71
CA GLN A 29 10.15 -4.34 -22.56
C GLN A 29 10.32 -3.47 -21.31
N PRO A 30 9.72 -2.28 -21.28
CA PRO A 30 9.76 -1.45 -20.08
C PRO A 30 8.97 -2.10 -18.94
N VAL A 31 9.46 -1.91 -17.71
CA VAL A 31 8.82 -2.45 -16.50
C VAL A 31 7.42 -1.88 -16.35
N LYS A 32 6.41 -2.77 -16.30
CA LYS A 32 5.02 -2.38 -16.04
C LYS A 32 4.75 -2.42 -14.55
N VAL A 33 4.22 -1.32 -14.01
CA VAL A 33 3.81 -1.22 -12.61
C VAL A 33 2.29 -1.27 -12.52
N MET A 34 1.76 -2.31 -11.89
CA MET A 34 0.32 -2.40 -11.59
C MET A 34 0.09 -1.99 -10.14
N GLY A 35 -0.65 -0.89 -9.94
CA GLY A 35 -0.97 -0.37 -8.62
C GLY A 35 -2.43 -0.60 -8.27
N ASN A 36 -2.70 -1.27 -7.15
CA ASN A 36 -4.02 -1.27 -6.52
C ASN A 36 -3.97 -0.43 -5.24
N LYS A 37 -4.98 0.41 -5.01
CA LYS A 37 -5.07 1.30 -3.85
C LYS A 37 -6.41 1.08 -3.15
N GLU A 38 -6.33 0.46 -1.98
CA GLU A 38 -7.46 0.34 -1.08
C GLU A 38 -7.49 1.54 -0.13
N LYS A 39 -8.61 2.26 -0.09
CA LYS A 39 -8.80 3.42 0.80
C LYS A 39 -9.62 3.03 2.02
N PHE A 40 -9.20 3.49 3.18
CA PHE A 40 -9.89 3.32 4.45
C PHE A 40 -10.37 4.68 4.95
N GLY A 41 -11.45 4.68 5.73
CA GLY A 41 -12.05 5.87 6.30
C GLY A 41 -11.13 6.62 7.28
N LYS A 42 -11.55 7.82 7.65
CA LYS A 42 -10.84 8.65 8.63
C LYS A 42 -10.79 7.94 9.99
N GLY A 43 -9.57 7.78 10.51
CA GLY A 43 -9.34 7.12 11.80
C GLY A 43 -9.32 5.59 11.76
N GLU A 44 -9.51 4.97 10.59
CA GLU A 44 -9.54 3.51 10.43
C GLU A 44 -8.14 2.88 10.33
N LYS A 45 -7.27 3.24 11.30
CA LYS A 45 -5.90 2.74 11.36
C LYS A 45 -5.86 1.21 11.54
N ASP A 46 -6.72 0.67 12.39
CA ASP A 46 -6.69 -0.74 12.75
C ASP A 46 -7.16 -1.62 11.59
N ALA A 47 -8.23 -1.20 10.88
CA ALA A 47 -8.69 -1.84 9.66
C ALA A 47 -7.61 -1.82 8.56
N ALA A 48 -7.01 -0.64 8.31
CA ALA A 48 -5.93 -0.52 7.33
C ALA A 48 -4.70 -1.35 7.70
N SER A 49 -4.36 -1.45 8.99
CA SER A 49 -3.23 -2.26 9.45
C SER A 49 -3.53 -3.76 9.40
N ALA A 50 -4.77 -4.18 9.64
CA ALA A 50 -5.19 -5.58 9.52
C ALA A 50 -5.15 -6.01 8.06
N TYR A 51 -5.73 -5.21 7.17
CA TYR A 51 -5.67 -5.44 5.73
C TYR A 51 -4.23 -5.47 5.21
N PHE A 52 -3.38 -4.53 5.66
CA PHE A 52 -1.96 -4.55 5.32
C PHE A 52 -1.29 -5.88 5.69
N LYS A 53 -1.52 -6.39 6.92
CA LYS A 53 -0.97 -7.69 7.34
C LYS A 53 -1.50 -8.86 6.50
N GLN A 54 -2.80 -8.86 6.21
CA GLN A 54 -3.42 -9.88 5.36
C GLN A 54 -2.79 -9.90 3.96
N VAL A 55 -2.65 -8.73 3.34
CA VAL A 55 -1.99 -8.60 2.03
C VAL A 55 -0.54 -9.08 2.10
N LEU A 56 0.20 -8.77 3.16
CA LEU A 56 1.58 -9.29 3.33
C LEU A 56 1.63 -10.81 3.42
N GLN A 57 0.68 -11.44 4.13
CA GLN A 57 0.61 -12.90 4.25
C GLN A 57 0.33 -13.53 2.88
N THR A 58 -0.73 -13.09 2.21
CA THR A 58 -1.11 -13.60 0.88
C THR A 58 -0.02 -13.38 -0.16
N THR A 59 0.64 -12.21 -0.14
CA THR A 59 1.76 -11.91 -1.05
C THR A 59 2.99 -12.75 -0.73
N GLY A 60 3.24 -13.00 0.56
CA GLY A 60 4.35 -13.81 1.03
C GLY A 60 4.19 -15.30 0.72
N GLU A 61 2.96 -15.79 0.61
CA GLU A 61 2.65 -17.15 0.15
C GLU A 61 2.77 -17.27 -1.38
N ASN A 62 2.17 -16.33 -2.10
CA ASN A 62 2.09 -16.32 -3.56
C ASN A 62 3.31 -15.65 -4.22
N LYS A 63 4.56 -16.01 -3.87
CA LYS A 63 5.84 -15.34 -4.26
C LYS A 63 6.17 -15.28 -5.78
N PHE A 64 5.20 -15.07 -6.66
CA PHE A 64 5.32 -15.14 -8.10
C PHE A 64 5.92 -13.89 -8.74
N MET A 65 5.76 -12.70 -8.13
CA MET A 65 6.22 -11.44 -8.71
C MET A 65 6.81 -10.50 -7.65
N PRO A 66 7.69 -9.57 -8.04
CA PRO A 66 8.16 -8.51 -7.16
C PRO A 66 6.99 -7.57 -6.80
N VAL A 67 6.70 -7.46 -5.51
CA VAL A 67 5.56 -6.66 -5.01
C VAL A 67 6.02 -5.75 -3.88
N GLU A 68 5.48 -4.54 -3.85
CA GLU A 68 5.65 -3.57 -2.79
C GLU A 68 4.29 -3.22 -2.19
N VAL A 69 4.14 -3.46 -0.90
CA VAL A 69 2.94 -3.13 -0.14
C VAL A 69 3.26 -1.94 0.76
N GLN A 70 2.49 -0.87 0.67
CA GLN A 70 2.67 0.35 1.43
C GLN A 70 1.40 0.68 2.22
N LEU A 71 1.55 0.97 3.51
CA LEU A 71 0.52 1.58 4.33
C LEU A 71 0.78 3.08 4.39
N VAL A 72 -0.21 3.86 3.95
CA VAL A 72 -0.16 5.31 3.83
C VAL A 72 -1.14 5.93 4.81
N LYS A 73 -0.68 6.95 5.55
CA LYS A 73 -1.48 7.80 6.45
C LYS A 73 -1.55 9.19 5.82
N GLY A 74 -2.71 9.56 5.28
CA GLY A 74 -2.90 10.77 4.49
C GLY A 74 -1.98 10.78 3.27
N LYS A 75 -0.92 11.61 3.32
CA LYS A 75 0.11 11.72 2.27
C LYS A 75 1.43 11.03 2.62
N LYS A 76 1.57 10.47 3.84
CA LYS A 76 2.83 9.91 4.34
C LYS A 76 2.78 8.38 4.35
N VAL A 77 3.77 7.74 3.74
CA VAL A 77 3.97 6.28 3.90
C VAL A 77 4.45 6.04 5.33
N ILE A 78 3.69 5.24 6.09
CA ILE A 78 4.01 4.90 7.49
C ILE A 78 4.64 3.52 7.64
N ARG A 79 4.33 2.60 6.72
CA ARG A 79 5.00 1.29 6.61
C ARG A 79 5.10 0.91 5.16
N ALA A 80 6.20 0.28 4.77
CA ALA A 80 6.36 -0.34 3.47
C ALA A 80 7.06 -1.68 3.66
N LYS A 81 6.64 -2.68 2.88
CA LYS A 81 7.32 -3.96 2.78
C LYS A 81 7.42 -4.34 1.32
N SER A 82 8.59 -4.80 0.93
CA SER A 82 8.87 -5.24 -0.43
C SER A 82 9.18 -6.73 -0.42
N PHE A 83 8.73 -7.41 -1.46
CA PHE A 83 8.97 -8.83 -1.73
C PHE A 83 9.64 -8.94 -3.10
N GLY A 84 10.75 -9.69 -3.17
CA GLY A 84 11.57 -9.78 -4.37
C GLY A 84 12.47 -8.55 -4.59
N PRO A 85 13.17 -8.50 -5.74
CA PRO A 85 14.18 -7.48 -6.05
C PRO A 85 13.57 -6.13 -6.48
N VAL A 86 12.58 -5.63 -5.74
CA VAL A 86 11.89 -4.36 -6.05
C VAL A 86 12.85 -3.18 -6.09
N GLN A 87 13.87 -3.18 -5.23
CA GLN A 87 14.85 -2.09 -5.16
C GLN A 87 15.69 -2.02 -6.43
N GLU A 88 16.11 -3.17 -6.96
CA GLU A 88 16.84 -3.27 -8.22
C GLU A 88 15.95 -2.87 -9.40
N ILE A 89 14.69 -3.29 -9.41
CA ILE A 89 13.73 -2.94 -10.47
C ILE A 89 13.46 -1.44 -10.53
N LYS A 90 13.42 -0.76 -9.37
CA LYS A 90 13.27 0.71 -9.32
C LYS A 90 14.48 1.44 -9.90
N THR A 91 15.66 0.83 -9.84
CA THR A 91 16.89 1.40 -10.45
C THR A 91 16.99 1.08 -11.94
N MET A 92 16.37 -0.01 -12.40
CA MET A 92 16.18 -0.27 -13.82
C MET A 92 15.15 0.72 -14.38
N LYS A 93 15.36 1.21 -15.61
CA LYS A 93 14.50 2.21 -16.25
C LYS A 93 13.03 1.76 -16.22
N LEU A 94 12.26 2.29 -15.27
CA LEU A 94 10.80 2.20 -15.26
C LEU A 94 10.30 2.91 -16.52
N ALA A 95 9.29 2.38 -17.21
CA ALA A 95 8.60 3.18 -18.24
C ALA A 95 8.06 4.44 -17.55
N ALA A 96 8.51 5.59 -18.04
CA ALA A 96 7.91 6.88 -17.70
C ALA A 96 6.51 6.98 -18.29
#